data_AF-A0A1Y5YTI2-F1
#
_entry.id   AF-A0A1Y5YTI2-F1
#
_cell.length_a   1.000
_cell.length_b   1.000
_cell.length_c   1.000
_cell.angle_alpha   90.00
_cell.angle_beta   90.00
_cell.angle_gamma   90.00
#
_symmetry.space_group_name_H-M   'P 1'
#
loop_
_entity.id
_entity.type
_entity.pdbx_description
1 polymer ?
#
loop_
_entity_poly.entity_id
_entity_poly.type
_entity_poly.pdbx_seq_one_letter_code
_entity_poly.pdbx_strand_id
1 'polypeptide(L)'
;MSKQLNIFDVEPEIVQFDIRKAHVKQAKGKVSFADVVAKIPKNAKDADELPKKITPDDRFDLFMDYVTALWRYQRSKVKNFSWEAAEELCKKMRDQGKAVRLRIYFDSGFKPLTVDKYLR
;
A
#
# COMPACT_ATOMS: atom_id res chain seq x y z
N MET A 1 29.05 -30.40 7.50
CA MET A 1 27.59 -30.58 7.47
C MET A 1 26.98 -29.34 6.83
N SER A 2 26.61 -29.44 5.56
CA SER A 2 26.08 -28.31 4.78
C SER A 2 24.60 -28.14 5.14
N LYS A 3 24.24 -27.03 5.79
CA LYS A 3 22.82 -26.68 6.03
C LYS A 3 22.17 -26.41 4.66
N GLN A 4 21.40 -27.38 4.17
CA GLN A 4 20.58 -27.23 2.98
C GLN A 4 19.40 -26.33 3.35
N LEU A 5 19.39 -25.10 2.85
CA LEU A 5 18.28 -24.18 2.98
C LEU A 5 17.15 -24.68 2.07
N ASN A 6 15.97 -24.95 2.64
CA ASN A 6 14.79 -25.35 1.89
C ASN A 6 14.40 -24.23 0.92
N ILE A 7 14.18 -24.59 -0.36
CA ILE A 7 13.76 -23.66 -1.43
C ILE A 7 12.39 -22.99 -1.14
N PHE A 8 11.65 -23.51 -0.15
CA PHE A 8 10.34 -23.05 0.29
C PHE A 8 10.39 -22.01 1.42
N ASP A 9 11.57 -21.73 2.00
CA ASP A 9 11.76 -20.70 3.04
C ASP A 9 12.30 -19.37 2.46
N VAL A 10 12.33 -19.24 1.13
CA VAL A 10 12.60 -17.94 0.50
C VAL A 10 11.35 -17.09 0.68
N GLU A 11 11.30 -16.32 1.77
CA GLU A 11 10.40 -15.18 1.87
C GLU A 11 10.54 -14.38 0.57
N PRO A 12 9.43 -14.12 -0.17
CA PRO A 12 9.52 -13.45 -1.45
C PRO A 12 10.26 -12.13 -1.23
N GLU A 13 11.37 -11.99 -1.96
CA GLU A 13 12.25 -10.84 -1.94
C GLU A 13 11.38 -9.58 -1.89
N ILE A 14 11.55 -8.75 -0.85
CA ILE A 14 10.72 -7.56 -0.66
C ILE A 14 10.98 -6.63 -1.84
N VAL A 15 10.14 -6.73 -2.87
CA VAL A 15 10.23 -5.88 -4.05
C VAL A 15 9.74 -4.49 -3.62
N GLN A 16 10.71 -3.67 -3.25
CA GLN A 16 10.46 -2.26 -2.96
C GLN A 16 9.88 -1.57 -4.20
N PHE A 17 9.00 -0.60 -3.97
CA PHE A 17 8.44 0.20 -5.05
C PHE A 17 9.54 0.94 -5.83
N ASP A 18 9.58 0.68 -7.13
CA ASP A 18 10.49 1.28 -8.10
C ASP A 18 9.68 2.04 -9.16
N ILE A 19 9.76 3.37 -9.12
CA ILE A 19 9.08 4.26 -10.05
C ILE A 19 9.48 3.99 -11.51
N ARG A 20 10.70 3.51 -11.76
CA ARG A 20 11.20 3.22 -13.12
C ARG A 20 10.50 2.00 -13.74
N LYS A 21 9.98 1.10 -12.90
CA LYS A 21 9.19 -0.07 -13.31
C LYS A 21 7.70 0.24 -13.43
N ALA A 22 7.26 1.37 -12.88
CA ALA A 22 5.86 1.75 -12.84
C ALA A 22 5.39 2.31 -14.19
N HIS A 23 4.15 1.96 -14.58
CA HIS A 23 3.52 2.58 -15.74
C HIS A 23 2.97 3.95 -15.36
N VAL A 24 3.76 4.99 -15.65
CA VAL A 24 3.43 6.37 -15.31
C VAL A 24 2.25 6.87 -16.15
N LYS A 25 1.17 7.24 -15.46
CA LYS A 25 0.03 7.93 -16.03
C LYS A 25 0.14 9.41 -15.71
N GLN A 26 0.29 10.21 -16.75
CA GLN A 26 0.42 11.66 -16.66
C GLN A 26 -0.63 12.34 -17.53
N ALA A 27 -1.34 13.31 -16.97
CA ALA A 27 -2.23 14.20 -17.71
C ALA A 27 -1.77 15.64 -17.48
N LYS A 28 -1.88 16.49 -18.51
CA LYS A 28 -1.44 17.89 -18.44
C LYS A 28 -2.12 18.61 -17.27
N GLY A 29 -1.32 19.20 -16.37
CA GLY A 29 -1.80 19.90 -15.17
C GLY A 29 -2.30 18.99 -14.04
N LYS A 30 -2.13 17.67 -14.14
CA LYS A 30 -2.45 16.72 -13.07
C LYS A 30 -1.20 16.03 -12.55
N VAL A 31 -1.27 15.62 -11.29
CA VAL A 31 -0.23 14.83 -10.63
C VAL A 31 -0.05 13.50 -11.36
N SER A 32 1.21 13.16 -11.65
CA SER A 32 1.57 11.85 -12.22
C SER A 32 1.34 10.74 -11.20
N PHE A 33 0.78 9.63 -11.66
CA PHE A 33 0.48 8.50 -10.79
C PHE A 33 0.79 7.16 -11.46
N ALA A 34 0.89 6.13 -10.63
CA ALA A 34 0.90 4.74 -11.09
C ALA A 34 -0.11 3.92 -10.30
N ASP A 35 -0.69 2.93 -10.96
CA ASP A 35 -1.52 1.94 -10.30
C ASP A 35 -0.65 0.69 -10.04
N VAL A 36 -0.70 0.13 -8.84
CA VAL A 36 0.09 -1.05 -8.43
C VAL A 36 -0.77 -2.03 -7.64
N VAL A 37 -0.30 -3.27 -7.53
CA VAL A 37 -0.79 -4.28 -6.59
C VAL A 37 0.27 -4.44 -5.52
N ALA A 38 -0.08 -4.18 -4.27
CA ALA A 38 0.86 -4.18 -3.15
C ALA A 38 0.20 -4.77 -1.90
N LYS A 39 1.02 -5.38 -1.02
CA LYS A 39 0.55 -5.86 0.28
C LYS A 39 0.56 -4.73 1.30
N ILE A 40 -0.43 -4.75 2.19
CA ILE A 40 -0.48 -3.84 3.33
C ILE A 40 0.28 -4.49 4.50
N PRO A 41 1.29 -3.82 5.06
CA PRO A 41 2.06 -4.31 6.19
C PRO A 41 1.18 -4.51 7.43
N LYS A 42 1.36 -5.62 8.16
CA LYS A 42 0.60 -5.92 9.40
C LYS A 42 0.84 -4.90 10.52
N ASN A 43 1.97 -4.19 10.47
CA ASN A 43 2.33 -3.13 11.41
C ASN A 43 1.70 -1.77 11.07
N ALA A 44 1.03 -1.61 9.92
CA ALA A 44 0.21 -0.43 9.66
C ALA A 44 -1.02 -0.49 10.57
N LYS A 45 -1.19 0.49 11.47
CA LYS A 45 -2.19 0.48 12.54
C LYS A 45 -3.11 1.69 12.43
N ASP A 46 -4.40 1.48 12.65
CA ASP A 46 -5.34 2.59 12.79
C ASP A 46 -5.17 3.29 14.15
N ALA A 47 -5.93 4.38 14.37
CA ALA A 47 -5.85 5.13 15.62
C ALA A 47 -6.32 4.33 16.86
N ASP A 48 -7.27 3.41 16.68
CA ASP A 48 -7.86 2.62 17.77
C ASP A 48 -6.95 1.48 18.25
N GLU A 49 -6.09 0.98 17.36
CA GLU A 49 -5.09 -0.06 17.61
C GLU A 49 -3.82 0.48 18.27
N LEU A 50 -3.65 1.80 18.31
CA LEU A 50 -2.45 2.43 18.83
C LEU A 50 -2.56 2.73 20.33
N PRO A 51 -1.44 2.66 21.07
CA PRO A 51 -1.41 3.14 22.44
C PRO A 51 -1.81 4.62 22.48
N LYS A 52 -2.65 4.99 23.44
CA LYS A 52 -3.02 6.39 23.67
C LYS A 52 -1.79 7.19 24.11
N LYS A 53 -1.08 7.75 23.14
CA LYS A 53 0.12 8.57 23.31
C LYS A 53 -0.04 9.84 22.47
N ILE A 54 0.61 10.91 22.89
CA ILE A 54 0.55 12.23 22.22
C ILE A 54 1.62 12.33 21.11
N THR A 55 2.55 11.37 21.06
CA THR A 55 3.63 11.34 20.07
C THR A 55 3.15 10.80 18.72
N PRO A 56 3.64 11.34 17.59
CA PRO A 56 3.45 10.73 16.28
C PRO A 56 3.87 9.25 16.29
N ASP A 57 3.13 8.43 15.56
CA ASP A 57 3.42 7.00 15.41
C ASP A 57 3.43 6.67 13.92
N ASP A 58 4.61 6.33 13.40
CA ASP A 58 4.81 6.02 11.99
C ASP A 58 3.88 4.90 11.48
N ARG A 59 3.37 4.04 12.38
CA ARG A 59 2.40 2.99 12.04
C ARG A 59 1.04 3.55 11.63
N PHE A 60 0.65 4.69 12.22
CA PHE A 60 -0.56 5.41 11.85
C PHE A 60 -0.40 6.07 10.48
N ASP A 61 0.72 6.77 10.28
CA ASP A 61 1.01 7.44 9.02
C ASP A 61 1.07 6.43 7.87
N LEU A 62 1.71 5.28 8.10
CA LEU A 62 1.72 4.16 7.17
C LEU A 62 0.30 3.66 6.85
N PHE A 63 -0.56 3.51 7.85
CA PHE A 63 -1.95 3.11 7.64
C PHE A 63 -2.69 4.14 6.77
N MET A 64 -2.58 5.43 7.10
CA MET A 64 -3.21 6.52 6.36
C MET A 64 -2.74 6.60 4.92
N ASP A 65 -1.46 6.38 4.65
CA ASP A 65 -0.90 6.31 3.31
C ASP A 65 -1.52 5.19 2.46
N TYR A 66 -1.62 3.99 3.03
CA TYR A 66 -2.24 2.85 2.36
C TYR A 66 -3.75 3.05 2.13
N VAL A 67 -4.47 3.60 3.11
CA VAL A 67 -5.89 3.95 2.97
C VAL A 67 -6.07 4.99 1.87
N THR A 68 -5.24 6.05 1.86
CA THR A 68 -5.28 7.10 0.84
C THR A 68 -5.07 6.53 -0.56
N ALA A 69 -4.04 5.70 -0.75
CA ALA A 69 -3.72 5.12 -2.04
C ALA A 69 -4.79 4.14 -2.53
N LEU A 70 -5.38 3.36 -1.62
CA LEU A 70 -6.50 2.46 -1.91
C LEU A 70 -7.75 3.25 -2.29
N TRP A 71 -8.09 4.28 -1.51
CA TRP A 71 -9.24 5.14 -1.76
C TRP A 71 -9.12 5.86 -3.10
N ARG A 72 -7.95 6.40 -3.44
CA ARG A 72 -7.67 7.04 -4.74
C ARG A 72 -7.90 6.07 -5.90
N TYR A 73 -7.47 4.81 -5.75
CA TYR A 73 -7.71 3.77 -6.75
C TYR A 73 -9.20 3.46 -6.88
N GLN A 74 -9.89 3.22 -5.77
CA GLN A 74 -11.30 2.85 -5.76
C GLN A 74 -12.20 3.97 -6.27
N ARG A 75 -11.97 5.23 -5.88
CA ARG A 75 -12.73 6.38 -6.39
C ARG A 75 -12.60 6.58 -7.90
N SER A 76 -11.49 6.14 -8.50
CA SER A 76 -11.33 6.17 -9.95
C SER A 76 -12.26 5.19 -10.68
N LYS A 77 -12.79 4.19 -9.97
CA LYS A 77 -13.70 3.16 -10.48
C LYS A 77 -15.14 3.40 -10.01
N VAL A 78 -15.31 3.77 -8.74
CA VAL A 78 -16.59 3.98 -8.07
C VAL A 78 -16.58 5.38 -7.44
N LYS A 79 -17.26 6.34 -8.08
CA LYS A 79 -17.22 7.75 -7.67
C LYS A 79 -17.67 7.98 -6.22
N ASN A 80 -18.61 7.19 -5.73
CA ASN A 80 -19.21 7.32 -4.39
C ASN A 80 -18.51 6.44 -3.33
N PHE A 81 -17.29 5.98 -3.58
CA PHE A 81 -16.54 5.21 -2.60
C PHE A 81 -16.16 6.10 -1.39
N SER A 82 -16.65 5.71 -0.20
CA SER A 82 -16.44 6.43 1.05
C SER A 82 -15.04 6.20 1.61
N TRP A 83 -14.62 7.09 2.51
CA TRP A 83 -13.36 6.94 3.23
C TRP A 83 -13.42 5.78 4.22
N GLU A 84 -14.50 5.66 4.97
CA GLU A 84 -14.76 4.56 5.91
C GLU A 84 -14.64 3.18 5.25
N ALA A 85 -15.21 3.02 4.04
CA ALA A 85 -15.08 1.78 3.28
C ALA A 85 -13.63 1.50 2.84
N ALA A 86 -12.82 2.54 2.65
CA ALA A 86 -11.40 2.40 2.35
C ALA A 86 -10.61 1.90 3.57
N GLU A 87 -10.91 2.44 4.76
CA GLU A 87 -10.30 2.02 6.02
C GLU A 87 -10.65 0.55 6.34
N GLU A 88 -11.93 0.20 6.27
CA GLU A 88 -12.38 -1.18 6.51
C GLU A 88 -11.73 -2.16 5.53
N LEU A 89 -11.67 -1.79 4.23
CA LEU A 89 -11.02 -2.63 3.23
C LEU A 89 -9.51 -2.74 3.47
N CYS A 90 -8.86 -1.66 3.90
CA CYS A 90 -7.45 -1.65 4.27
C CYS A 90 -7.18 -2.63 5.43
N LYS A 91 -7.91 -2.50 6.55
CA LYS A 91 -7.81 -3.40 7.71
C LYS A 91 -8.05 -4.86 7.31
N LYS A 92 -9.13 -5.12 6.57
CA LYS A 92 -9.47 -6.48 6.11
C LYS A 92 -8.38 -7.11 5.26
N MET A 93 -7.79 -6.36 4.32
CA MET A 93 -6.78 -6.88 3.41
C MET A 93 -5.41 -7.04 4.10
N ARG A 94 -5.07 -6.13 5.02
CA ARG A 94 -3.92 -6.24 5.93
C ARG A 94 -4.00 -7.52 6.76
N ASP A 95 -5.13 -7.76 7.42
CA ASP A 95 -5.31 -8.89 8.33
C ASP A 95 -5.30 -10.23 7.57
N GLN A 96 -5.86 -10.24 6.36
CA GLN A 96 -5.79 -11.38 5.45
C GLN A 96 -4.42 -11.56 4.77
N GLY A 97 -3.52 -10.57 4.85
CA GLY A 97 -2.23 -10.57 4.14
C GLY A 97 -2.37 -10.56 2.61
N LYS A 98 -3.51 -10.09 2.09
CA LYS A 98 -3.80 -10.06 0.66
C LYS A 98 -3.34 -8.75 0.03
N ALA A 99 -2.84 -8.85 -1.19
CA ALA A 99 -2.46 -7.67 -1.95
C ALA A 99 -3.69 -6.89 -2.44
N VAL A 100 -3.57 -5.57 -2.46
CA VAL A 100 -4.60 -4.62 -2.87
C VAL A 100 -4.12 -3.78 -4.04
N ARG A 101 -5.08 -3.30 -4.82
CA ARG A 101 -4.80 -2.32 -5.88
C ARG A 101 -4.73 -0.93 -5.27
N LEU A 102 -3.61 -0.26 -5.50
CA LEU A 102 -3.30 1.07 -4.97
C LEU A 102 -3.00 2.02 -6.12
N ARG A 103 -3.32 3.30 -5.90
CA ARG A 103 -2.94 4.40 -6.78
C ARG A 103 -1.94 5.30 -6.06
N ILE A 104 -0.71 5.29 -6.55
CA ILE A 104 0.41 6.02 -5.98
C ILE A 104 0.58 7.32 -6.74
N TYR A 105 0.44 8.45 -6.06
CA TYR A 105 0.76 9.77 -6.61
C TYR A 105 2.22 10.06 -6.32
N PHE A 106 2.97 10.53 -7.31
CA PHE A 106 4.43 10.65 -7.17
C PHE A 106 4.87 11.84 -6.32
N ASP A 107 3.98 12.79 -6.06
CA ASP A 107 4.22 13.93 -5.17
C ASP A 107 3.88 13.63 -3.70
N SER A 108 3.20 12.51 -3.39
CA SER A 108 2.73 12.23 -2.04
C SER A 108 3.78 11.66 -1.10
N GLY A 109 5.01 11.40 -1.57
CA GLY A 109 6.09 10.78 -0.77
C GLY A 109 5.89 9.30 -0.44
N PHE A 110 4.64 8.80 -0.47
CA PHE A 110 4.28 7.41 -0.21
C PHE A 110 4.93 6.42 -1.17
N LYS A 111 5.54 5.37 -0.60
CA LYS A 111 6.09 4.22 -1.32
C LYS A 111 5.63 2.93 -0.62
N PRO A 112 4.83 2.06 -1.27
CA PRO A 112 4.44 0.80 -0.67
C PRO A 112 5.67 -0.08 -0.46
N LEU A 113 5.72 -0.77 0.69
CA LEU A 113 6.86 -1.59 1.09
C LEU A 113 7.03 -2.84 0.21
N THR A 114 5.92 -3.42 -0.25
CA THR A 114 5.92 -4.64 -1.06
C THR A 114 4.99 -4.49 -2.24
N VAL A 115 5.56 -4.49 -3.46
CA VAL A 115 4.80 -4.42 -4.71
C VAL A 115 4.83 -5.77 -5.41
N ASP A 116 3.66 -6.39 -5.53
CA ASP A 116 3.49 -7.67 -6.23
C ASP A 116 3.42 -7.45 -7.75
N LYS A 117 2.81 -6.34 -8.21
CA LYS A 117 2.63 -6.07 -9.64
C LYS A 117 2.45 -4.59 -9.96
N TYR A 118 3.07 -4.11 -11.03
CA TYR A 118 2.76 -2.81 -11.63
C TYR A 118 1.61 -2.96 -12.64
N LEU A 119 0.58 -2.12 -12.52
CA LEU A 119 -0.58 -2.15 -13.42
C LEU A 119 -0.34 -1.20 -14.59
N ARG A 120 -0.75 -1.63 -15.79
CA ARG A 120 -0.81 -0.79 -16.99
C ARG A 120 -2.12 -0.01 -17.01
#